data_AF-A0A2V8QKZ9-F1
#
_entry.id   AF-A0A2V8QKZ9-F1
#
_cell.length_a   1.000
_cell.length_b   1.000
_cell.length_c   1.000
_cell.angle_alpha   90.00
_cell.angle_beta   90.00
_cell.angle_gamma   90.00
#
_symmetry.space_group_name_H-M   'P 1'
#
loop_
_entity.id
_entity.type
_entity.pdbx_description
1 polymer ?
#
loop_
_entity_poly.entity_id
_entity_poly.type
_entity_poly.pdbx_seq_one_letter_code
_entity_poly.pdbx_strand_id
1 'polypeptide(L)'
;MRQSAKQLKPARLNQTANRSSVAYDKLPGARECRRKFLRFFPEGFNDETYIAWEREYKWLAHEQWNELLSEHAHRRMLRAKEFREIANIAIRIESRTNLLFSFEKMALRDAVKTPEGARLFSTELYDFLYGSEKPSNRFERWCDAVGRLPRKQTRVLTWPIVTVFGFIALPEKHIYLKPTVTRTAAKEYGFEFQYQSRPSWATYKSLLDFGMVCRRDLRDLQPRDQIDIQSFIWVLGSDEYEE
;
A
#
# COMPACT_ATOMS: atom_id res chain seq x y z
N MET A 1 9.58 -52.51 61.80
CA MET A 1 9.63 -51.16 61.19
C MET A 1 9.53 -51.31 59.67
N ARG A 2 8.47 -50.71 59.07
CA ARG A 2 8.33 -50.18 57.69
C ARG A 2 8.67 -51.12 56.49
N GLN A 3 7.63 -51.62 55.79
CA GLN A 3 7.13 -51.15 54.46
C GLN A 3 8.08 -51.48 53.30
N SER A 4 7.83 -52.51 52.47
CA SER A 4 6.87 -52.57 51.34
C SER A 4 7.07 -51.44 50.31
N ALA A 5 7.76 -51.76 49.21
CA ALA A 5 7.79 -50.96 47.99
C ALA A 5 7.40 -51.85 46.80
N LYS A 6 6.13 -51.73 46.38
CA LYS A 6 5.60 -52.29 45.13
C LYS A 6 6.16 -51.48 43.96
N GLN A 7 6.77 -52.16 42.99
CA GLN A 7 7.15 -51.59 41.70
C GLN A 7 5.89 -51.23 40.88
N LEU A 8 5.75 -49.95 40.53
CA LEU A 8 4.75 -49.47 39.56
C LEU A 8 5.28 -49.64 38.13
N LYS A 9 4.42 -50.17 37.26
CA LYS A 9 4.60 -50.26 35.80
C LYS A 9 4.56 -48.87 35.16
N PRO A 10 5.33 -48.60 34.09
CA PRO A 10 5.23 -47.33 33.38
C PRO A 10 3.94 -47.24 32.56
N ALA A 11 3.24 -46.12 32.71
CA ALA A 11 2.02 -45.79 32.00
C ALA A 11 2.31 -45.52 30.51
N ARG A 12 1.50 -46.11 29.63
CA ARG A 12 1.44 -45.77 28.20
C ARG A 12 0.91 -44.34 28.06
N LEU A 13 1.77 -43.43 27.61
CA LEU A 13 1.35 -42.12 27.13
C LEU A 13 0.91 -42.26 25.67
N ASN A 14 -0.40 -42.37 25.45
CA ASN A 14 -1.01 -42.13 24.15
C ASN A 14 -0.88 -40.64 23.83
N GLN A 15 0.11 -40.27 23.02
CA GLN A 15 0.12 -38.98 22.33
C GLN A 15 -0.51 -39.16 20.94
N THR A 16 -1.82 -39.01 20.89
CA THR A 16 -2.50 -38.61 19.65
C THR A 16 -2.04 -37.18 19.35
N ALA A 17 -1.09 -37.04 18.43
CA ALA A 17 -0.71 -35.76 17.84
C ALA A 17 -1.89 -35.22 17.02
N ASN A 18 -2.78 -34.48 17.69
CA ASN A 18 -3.82 -33.71 17.05
C ASN A 18 -3.15 -32.54 16.33
N ARG A 19 -2.85 -32.72 15.03
CA ARG A 19 -2.51 -31.61 14.13
C ARG A 19 -3.78 -30.79 13.91
N SER A 20 -4.07 -29.87 14.82
CA SER A 20 -5.04 -28.82 14.58
C SER A 20 -4.44 -27.84 13.56
N SER A 21 -4.88 -27.95 12.30
CA SER A 21 -4.83 -26.84 11.38
C SER A 21 -5.72 -25.74 11.96
N VAL A 22 -5.11 -24.75 12.63
CA VAL A 22 -5.85 -23.56 13.07
C VAL A 22 -6.30 -22.86 11.79
N ALA A 23 -7.57 -23.08 11.42
CA ALA A 23 -8.23 -22.25 10.43
C ALA A 23 -8.21 -20.84 11.02
N TYR A 24 -7.45 -19.93 10.41
CA TYR A 24 -7.54 -18.52 10.75
C TYR A 24 -8.95 -18.08 10.38
N ASP A 25 -9.79 -17.85 11.39
CA ASP A 25 -11.11 -17.27 11.16
C ASP A 25 -10.92 -15.88 10.54
N LYS A 26 -11.66 -15.62 9.45
CA LYS A 26 -11.66 -14.32 8.79
C LYS A 26 -12.19 -13.26 9.76
N LEU A 27 -11.78 -12.01 9.56
CA LEU A 27 -12.32 -10.90 10.37
C LEU A 27 -13.84 -10.80 10.17
N PRO A 28 -14.59 -10.32 11.18
CA PRO A 28 -16.05 -10.38 11.19
C PRO A 28 -16.70 -9.76 9.94
N GLY A 29 -16.13 -8.65 9.45
CA GLY A 29 -16.63 -7.92 8.29
C GLY A 29 -16.21 -8.49 6.93
N ALA A 30 -15.28 -9.46 6.89
CA ALA A 30 -14.65 -9.90 5.64
C ALA A 30 -15.66 -10.48 4.62
N ARG A 31 -16.67 -11.23 5.10
CA ARG A 31 -17.71 -11.80 4.23
C ARG A 31 -18.59 -10.72 3.60
N GLU A 32 -18.97 -9.73 4.40
CA GLU A 32 -19.85 -8.64 3.98
C GLU A 32 -19.13 -7.68 3.03
N CYS A 33 -17.88 -7.33 3.34
CA CYS A 33 -17.02 -6.55 2.47
C CYS A 33 -16.81 -7.25 1.10
N ARG A 34 -16.59 -8.56 1.10
CA ARG A 34 -16.50 -9.35 -0.14
C ARG A 34 -17.82 -9.30 -0.92
N ARG A 35 -18.97 -9.42 -0.23
CA ARG A 35 -20.30 -9.34 -0.86
C ARG A 35 -20.51 -7.98 -1.52
N LYS A 36 -20.16 -6.88 -0.85
CA LYS A 36 -20.20 -5.52 -1.40
C LYS A 36 -19.36 -5.41 -2.67
N PHE A 37 -18.10 -5.84 -2.64
CA PHE A 37 -17.23 -5.80 -3.81
C PHE A 37 -17.80 -6.58 -5.01
N LEU A 38 -18.27 -7.81 -4.79
CA LEU A 38 -18.82 -8.66 -5.86
C LEU A 38 -20.21 -8.21 -6.35
N ARG A 39 -20.93 -7.35 -5.61
CA ARG A 39 -22.16 -6.74 -6.10
C ARG A 39 -21.89 -5.77 -7.25
N PHE A 40 -20.79 -5.03 -7.16
CA PHE A 40 -20.37 -4.09 -8.22
C PHE A 40 -19.56 -4.80 -9.32
N PHE A 41 -18.78 -5.81 -8.95
CA PHE A 41 -17.91 -6.56 -9.87
C PHE A 41 -18.15 -8.07 -9.71
N PRO A 42 -19.19 -8.65 -10.35
CA PRO A 42 -19.55 -10.05 -10.21
C PRO A 42 -18.41 -11.04 -10.51
N GLU A 43 -17.51 -10.72 -11.44
CA GLU A 43 -16.34 -11.54 -11.78
C GLU A 43 -15.07 -11.16 -10.98
N GLY A 44 -15.24 -10.33 -9.94
CA GLY A 44 -14.18 -9.87 -9.06
C GLY A 44 -13.09 -9.10 -9.82
N PHE A 45 -11.83 -9.49 -9.64
CA PHE A 45 -10.70 -8.79 -10.26
C PHE A 45 -10.56 -9.03 -11.77
N ASN A 46 -11.32 -9.97 -12.34
CA ASN A 46 -11.36 -10.24 -13.77
C ASN A 46 -12.54 -9.58 -14.48
N ASP A 47 -13.44 -8.93 -13.73
CA ASP A 47 -14.59 -8.23 -14.27
C ASP A 47 -14.15 -7.09 -15.21
N GLU A 48 -14.73 -7.04 -16.41
CA GLU A 48 -14.37 -6.03 -17.43
C GLU A 48 -14.61 -4.61 -16.91
N THR A 49 -15.67 -4.40 -16.12
CA THR A 49 -16.00 -3.11 -15.52
C THR A 49 -14.95 -2.74 -14.49
N TYR A 50 -14.56 -3.69 -13.62
CA TYR A 50 -13.49 -3.48 -12.66
C TYR A 50 -12.18 -3.10 -13.36
N ILE A 51 -11.82 -3.84 -14.42
CA ILE A 51 -10.59 -3.59 -15.16
C ILE A 51 -10.60 -2.18 -15.74
N ALA A 52 -11.67 -1.78 -16.42
CA ALA A 52 -11.80 -0.48 -17.04
C ALA A 52 -11.83 0.66 -16.01
N TRP A 53 -12.59 0.51 -14.93
CA TRP A 53 -12.89 1.60 -14.00
C TRP A 53 -11.81 1.78 -12.94
N GLU A 54 -11.25 0.68 -12.44
CA GLU A 54 -10.37 0.72 -11.27
C GLU A 54 -8.93 0.36 -11.60
N ARG A 55 -8.66 -0.54 -12.56
CA ARG A 55 -7.32 -1.08 -12.75
C ARG A 55 -6.53 -0.43 -13.89
N GLU A 56 -7.12 -0.28 -15.07
CA GLU A 56 -6.40 0.00 -16.31
C GLU A 56 -5.55 1.27 -16.21
N TYR A 57 -6.12 2.39 -15.75
CA TYR A 57 -5.35 3.63 -15.63
C TYR A 57 -4.20 3.56 -14.61
N LYS A 58 -4.36 2.77 -13.52
CA LYS A 58 -3.30 2.54 -12.52
C LYS A 58 -2.19 1.70 -13.12
N TRP A 59 -2.55 0.68 -13.89
CA TRP A 59 -1.60 -0.20 -14.58
C TRP A 59 -0.84 0.54 -15.68
N LEU A 60 -1.52 1.34 -16.51
CA LEU A 60 -0.88 2.18 -17.54
C LEU A 60 0.12 3.17 -16.92
N ALA A 61 -0.17 3.71 -15.73
CA ALA A 61 0.79 4.55 -15.01
C ALA A 61 2.03 3.77 -14.56
N HIS A 62 1.86 2.51 -14.12
CA HIS A 62 2.96 1.61 -13.79
C HIS A 62 3.80 1.26 -15.03
N GLU A 63 3.18 0.99 -16.18
CA GLU A 63 3.88 0.73 -17.43
C GLU A 63 4.71 1.94 -17.89
N GLN A 64 4.13 3.15 -17.84
CA GLN A 64 4.86 4.39 -18.13
C GLN A 64 6.01 4.63 -17.14
N TRP A 65 5.84 4.24 -15.88
CA TRP A 65 6.91 4.30 -14.89
C TRP A 65 8.06 3.37 -15.28
N ASN A 66 7.78 2.13 -15.64
CA ASN A 66 8.82 1.19 -16.07
C ASN A 66 9.53 1.66 -17.35
N GLU A 67 8.81 2.27 -18.28
CA GLU A 67 9.38 2.80 -19.53
C GLU A 67 10.27 4.03 -19.28
N LEU A 68 9.77 5.02 -18.54
CA LEU A 68 10.39 6.34 -18.46
C LEU A 68 11.24 6.55 -17.20
N LEU A 69 10.93 5.85 -16.11
CA LEU A 69 11.52 6.06 -14.78
C LEU A 69 11.80 4.76 -14.01
N SER A 70 12.13 3.68 -14.73
CA SER A 70 12.65 2.45 -14.12
C SER A 70 13.86 2.72 -13.22
N GLU A 71 14.19 1.77 -12.32
CA GLU A 71 15.37 1.86 -11.46
C GLU A 71 16.64 2.24 -12.23
N HIS A 72 16.88 1.62 -13.39
CA HIS A 72 18.04 1.90 -14.22
C HIS A 72 18.00 3.34 -14.78
N ALA A 73 16.87 3.76 -15.35
CA ALA A 73 16.71 5.09 -15.92
C ALA A 73 16.83 6.18 -14.84
N HIS A 74 16.12 6.02 -13.72
CA HIS A 74 16.16 6.93 -12.57
C HIS A 74 17.59 7.06 -12.03
N ARG A 75 18.30 5.96 -11.82
CA ARG A 75 19.71 5.97 -11.39
C ARG A 75 20.64 6.68 -12.38
N ARG A 76 20.46 6.45 -13.69
CA ARG A 76 21.24 7.12 -14.74
C ARG A 76 21.03 8.64 -14.69
N MET A 77 19.78 9.08 -14.64
CA MET A 77 19.39 10.49 -14.57
C MET A 77 19.90 11.17 -13.30
N LEU A 78 19.90 10.48 -12.15
CA LEU A 78 20.47 10.99 -10.91
C LEU A 78 21.97 11.27 -11.05
N ARG A 79 22.74 10.36 -11.66
CA ARG A 79 24.18 10.57 -11.93
C ARG A 79 24.42 11.75 -12.87
N ALA A 80 23.55 11.92 -13.85
CA ALA A 80 23.56 13.06 -14.76
C ALA A 80 23.04 14.38 -14.13
N LYS A 81 22.59 14.34 -12.87
CA LYS A 81 21.98 15.48 -12.14
C LYS A 81 20.73 16.04 -12.83
N GLU A 82 20.01 15.21 -13.58
CA GLU A 82 18.77 15.54 -14.30
C GLU A 82 17.54 15.56 -13.36
N PHE A 83 17.68 16.17 -12.18
CA PHE A 83 16.67 16.12 -11.12
C PHE A 83 15.32 16.70 -11.55
N ARG A 84 15.33 17.78 -12.33
CA ARG A 84 14.09 18.40 -12.81
C ARG A 84 13.33 17.45 -13.74
N GLU A 85 14.03 16.71 -14.59
CA GLU A 85 13.39 15.79 -15.53
C GLU A 85 12.81 14.57 -14.82
N ILE A 86 13.52 14.02 -13.83
CA ILE A 86 12.97 12.96 -12.95
C ILE A 86 11.65 13.42 -12.31
N ALA A 87 11.64 14.60 -11.70
CA ALA A 87 10.45 15.15 -11.06
C ALA A 87 9.31 15.38 -12.06
N ASN A 88 9.63 15.91 -13.25
CA ASN A 88 8.65 16.12 -14.32
C ASN A 88 8.05 14.80 -14.83
N ILE A 89 8.85 13.75 -15.03
CA ILE A 89 8.38 12.43 -15.45
C ILE A 89 7.44 11.85 -14.38
N ALA A 90 7.85 11.83 -13.11
CA ALA A 90 7.04 11.29 -12.02
C ALA A 90 5.69 12.01 -11.91
N ILE A 91 5.68 13.35 -11.93
CA ILE A 91 4.45 14.15 -11.87
C ILE A 91 3.58 13.94 -13.10
N ARG A 92 4.16 13.85 -14.29
CA ARG A 92 3.42 13.62 -15.53
C ARG A 92 2.73 12.26 -15.52
N ILE A 93 3.42 11.20 -15.05
CA ILE A 93 2.82 9.86 -14.90
C ILE A 93 1.64 9.93 -13.91
N GLU A 94 1.86 10.48 -12.72
CA GLU A 94 0.80 10.63 -11.71
C GLU A 94 -0.38 11.46 -12.23
N SER A 95 -0.11 12.54 -12.98
CA SER A 95 -1.15 13.48 -13.44
C SER A 95 -2.21 12.83 -14.33
N ARG A 96 -1.86 11.73 -15.00
CA ARG A 96 -2.75 10.92 -15.86
C ARG A 96 -3.63 9.95 -15.06
N THR A 97 -3.44 9.87 -13.75
CA THR A 97 -4.29 9.11 -12.83
C THR A 97 -5.28 10.03 -12.11
N ASN A 98 -6.32 9.43 -11.50
CA ASN A 98 -7.25 10.11 -10.59
C ASN A 98 -6.85 9.93 -9.11
N LEU A 99 -5.61 9.51 -8.82
CA LEU A 99 -5.17 9.17 -7.47
C LEU A 99 -5.05 10.42 -6.57
N LEU A 100 -4.25 11.42 -6.97
CA LEU A 100 -4.11 12.65 -6.21
C LEU A 100 -5.21 13.66 -6.54
N PHE A 101 -5.68 14.40 -5.52
CA PHE A 101 -6.57 15.52 -5.72
C PHE A 101 -5.85 16.72 -6.37
N SER A 102 -6.62 17.61 -6.99
CA SER A 102 -6.10 18.80 -7.69
C SER A 102 -5.17 19.67 -6.81
N PHE A 103 -5.52 19.87 -5.54
CA PHE A 103 -4.68 20.64 -4.61
C PHE A 103 -3.36 19.93 -4.27
N GLU A 104 -3.34 18.60 -4.23
CA GLU A 104 -2.13 17.80 -3.97
C GLU A 104 -1.21 17.84 -5.19
N LYS A 105 -1.78 17.68 -6.39
CA LYS A 105 -1.05 17.84 -7.67
C LYS A 105 -0.42 19.22 -7.77
N MET A 106 -1.16 20.27 -7.42
CA MET A 106 -0.65 21.65 -7.40
C MET A 106 0.48 21.83 -6.39
N ALA A 107 0.30 21.35 -5.15
CA ALA A 107 1.29 21.46 -4.09
C ALA A 107 2.60 20.77 -4.47
N LEU A 108 2.51 19.55 -5.00
CA LEU A 108 3.67 18.77 -5.42
C LEU A 108 4.38 19.41 -6.60
N ARG A 109 3.64 19.85 -7.62
CA ARG A 109 4.21 20.55 -8.78
C ARG A 109 4.94 21.82 -8.35
N ASP A 110 4.37 22.60 -7.43
CA ASP A 110 5.01 23.82 -6.95
C ASP A 110 6.26 23.53 -6.10
N ALA A 111 6.24 22.48 -5.30
CA ALA A 111 7.35 22.04 -4.47
C ALA A 111 8.60 21.68 -5.27
N VAL A 112 8.45 21.05 -6.44
CA VAL A 112 9.60 20.60 -7.26
C VAL A 112 10.03 21.61 -8.32
N LYS A 113 9.42 22.80 -8.38
CA LYS A 113 9.79 23.83 -9.37
C LYS A 113 11.21 24.38 -9.18
N THR A 114 11.69 24.43 -7.94
CA THR A 114 13.03 24.93 -7.62
C THR A 114 14.08 23.83 -7.84
N PRO A 115 15.33 24.18 -8.21
CA PRO A 115 16.41 23.21 -8.34
C PRO A 115 16.60 22.35 -7.07
N GLU A 116 16.50 22.96 -5.89
CA GLU A 116 16.67 22.29 -4.61
C GLU A 116 15.52 21.31 -4.34
N GLY A 117 14.27 21.73 -4.62
CA GLY A 117 13.09 20.89 -4.45
C GLY A 117 13.10 19.68 -5.39
N ALA A 118 13.43 19.91 -6.67
CA ALA A 118 13.59 18.84 -7.65
C ALA A 118 14.68 17.85 -7.25
N ARG A 119 15.84 18.34 -6.78
CA ARG A 119 16.95 17.50 -6.32
C ARG A 119 16.55 16.66 -5.11
N LEU A 120 15.96 17.28 -4.09
CA LEU A 120 15.53 16.60 -2.88
C LEU A 120 14.49 15.51 -3.21
N PHE A 121 13.42 15.87 -3.94
CA PHE A 121 12.38 14.94 -4.36
C PHE A 121 12.96 13.75 -5.13
N SER A 122 13.76 14.02 -6.17
CA SER A 122 14.26 12.98 -7.08
C SER A 122 15.22 12.00 -6.41
N THR A 123 16.06 12.50 -5.50
CA THR A 123 17.04 11.68 -4.78
C THR A 123 16.35 10.82 -3.75
N GLU A 124 15.50 11.41 -2.91
CA GLU A 124 14.83 10.71 -1.82
C GLU A 124 13.75 9.74 -2.33
N LEU A 125 13.14 10.04 -3.49
CA LEU A 125 12.23 9.10 -4.15
C LEU A 125 12.96 7.85 -4.66
N TYR A 126 14.18 8.00 -5.19
CA TYR A 126 14.99 6.84 -5.57
C TYR A 126 15.36 6.00 -4.36
N ASP A 127 15.83 6.64 -3.29
CA ASP A 127 16.20 5.95 -2.05
C ASP A 127 15.00 5.23 -1.43
N PHE A 128 13.81 5.83 -1.49
CA PHE A 128 12.56 5.20 -1.04
C PHE A 128 12.26 3.89 -1.78
N LEU A 129 12.31 3.94 -3.12
CA LEU A 129 11.92 2.82 -3.97
C LEU A 129 12.99 1.73 -4.02
N TYR A 130 14.26 2.11 -4.15
CA TYR A 130 15.35 1.22 -4.55
C TYR A 130 16.55 1.23 -3.59
N GLY A 131 16.52 2.05 -2.53
CA GLY A 131 17.59 2.08 -1.52
C GLY A 131 17.74 0.75 -0.79
N SER A 132 18.93 0.47 -0.27
CA SER A 132 19.25 -0.80 0.42
C SER A 132 18.92 -0.81 1.91
N GLU A 133 18.52 0.33 2.48
CA GLU A 133 18.14 0.42 3.90
C GLU A 133 16.84 -0.34 4.20
N LYS A 134 16.57 -0.53 5.51
CA LYS A 134 15.30 -1.12 5.96
C LYS A 134 14.10 -0.32 5.42
N PRO A 135 12.99 -0.97 5.02
CA PRO A 135 11.79 -0.29 4.53
C PRO A 135 11.30 0.85 5.42
N SER A 136 11.37 0.68 6.75
CA SER A 136 11.02 1.72 7.72
C SER A 136 11.85 2.98 7.56
N ASN A 137 13.17 2.84 7.47
CA ASN A 137 14.08 3.98 7.39
C ASN A 137 13.90 4.72 6.06
N ARG A 138 13.75 3.98 4.96
CA ARG A 138 13.49 4.55 3.63
C ARG A 138 12.19 5.35 3.60
N PHE A 139 11.12 4.81 4.18
CA PHE A 139 9.82 5.49 4.23
C PHE A 139 9.83 6.73 5.13
N GLU A 140 10.46 6.66 6.30
CA GLU A 140 10.59 7.82 7.20
C GLU A 140 11.44 8.93 6.57
N ARG A 141 12.58 8.59 5.96
CA ARG A 141 13.40 9.56 5.20
C ARG A 141 12.61 10.22 4.07
N TRP A 142 11.80 9.43 3.36
CA TRP A 142 10.91 9.94 2.33
C TRP A 142 9.87 10.92 2.89
N CYS A 143 9.23 10.59 4.01
CA CYS A 143 8.28 11.49 4.67
C CYS A 143 8.97 12.79 5.12
N ASP A 144 10.17 12.70 5.69
CA ASP A 144 10.95 13.88 6.08
C ASP A 144 11.39 14.72 4.87
N ALA A 145 11.72 14.10 3.75
CA ALA A 145 12.07 14.78 2.51
C ALA A 145 10.87 15.55 1.96
N VAL A 146 9.72 14.89 1.84
CA VAL A 146 8.46 15.51 1.39
C VAL A 146 8.03 16.62 2.36
N GLY A 147 8.27 16.46 3.66
CA GLY A 147 8.04 17.48 4.69
C GLY A 147 8.92 18.73 4.55
N ARG A 148 10.13 18.58 4.01
CA ARG A 148 11.11 19.66 3.78
C ARG A 148 10.95 20.36 2.43
N LEU A 149 10.15 19.80 1.52
CA LEU A 149 9.92 20.43 0.22
C LEU A 149 9.31 21.84 0.36
N PRO A 150 9.67 22.78 -0.54
CA PRO A 150 9.12 24.13 -0.53
C PRO A 150 7.58 24.13 -0.54
N ARG A 151 6.97 24.95 0.32
CA ARG A 151 5.52 25.12 0.41
C ARG A 151 5.15 26.57 0.19
N LYS A 152 4.29 26.85 -0.80
CA LYS A 152 3.71 28.18 -1.00
C LYS A 152 2.40 28.37 -0.23
N GLN A 153 1.46 27.44 -0.40
CA GLN A 153 0.09 27.56 0.14
C GLN A 153 -0.33 26.27 0.85
N THR A 154 -0.28 25.15 0.15
CA THR A 154 -0.81 23.87 0.64
C THR A 154 0.28 22.96 1.20
N ARG A 155 -0.12 22.11 2.12
CA ARG A 155 0.74 21.09 2.72
C ARG A 155 1.10 20.01 1.69
N VAL A 156 2.39 19.84 1.39
CA VAL A 156 2.89 18.76 0.51
C VAL A 156 2.96 17.40 1.24
N LEU A 157 3.38 17.38 2.51
CA LEU A 157 3.35 16.15 3.32
C LEU A 157 1.91 15.71 3.62
N THR A 158 1.36 14.84 2.76
CA THR A 158 0.08 14.14 2.92
C THR A 158 0.26 12.65 2.62
N TRP A 159 -0.65 11.83 3.15
CA TRP A 159 -0.68 10.39 2.92
C TRP A 159 -0.75 9.99 1.43
N PRO A 160 -1.63 10.62 0.63
CA PRO A 160 -1.63 10.41 -0.81
C PRO A 160 -0.26 10.63 -1.47
N ILE A 161 0.37 11.78 -1.22
CA ILE A 161 1.64 12.14 -1.85
C ILE A 161 2.76 11.15 -1.47
N VAL A 162 2.87 10.76 -0.20
CA VAL A 162 3.97 9.87 0.22
C VAL A 162 3.78 8.42 -0.21
N THR A 163 2.56 8.00 -0.61
CA THR A 163 2.26 6.62 -1.00
C THR A 163 2.03 6.42 -2.50
N VAL A 164 1.67 7.47 -3.25
CA VAL A 164 1.31 7.36 -4.68
C VAL A 164 2.45 6.86 -5.56
N PHE A 165 3.67 7.38 -5.37
CA PHE A 165 4.79 7.00 -6.23
C PHE A 165 5.28 5.58 -5.97
N GLY A 166 5.29 5.14 -4.70
CA GLY A 166 5.55 3.75 -4.36
C GLY A 166 4.55 2.82 -5.04
N PHE A 167 3.26 3.16 -4.94
CA PHE A 167 2.16 2.40 -5.50
C PHE A 167 2.22 2.29 -7.04
N ILE A 168 2.56 3.37 -7.73
CA ILE A 168 2.74 3.38 -9.19
C ILE A 168 4.00 2.61 -9.59
N ALA A 169 5.12 2.84 -8.91
CA ALA A 169 6.42 2.29 -9.30
C ALA A 169 6.53 0.79 -9.05
N LEU A 170 6.04 0.33 -7.90
CA LEU A 170 6.22 -1.03 -7.39
C LEU A 170 4.90 -1.54 -6.75
N PRO A 171 3.85 -1.75 -7.56
CA PRO A 171 2.53 -2.18 -7.08
C PRO A 171 2.54 -3.56 -6.43
N GLU A 172 3.62 -4.34 -6.56
CA GLU A 172 3.80 -5.59 -5.85
C GLU A 172 4.18 -5.39 -4.37
N LYS A 173 4.73 -4.21 -4.01
CA LYS A 173 5.23 -3.90 -2.66
C LYS A 173 4.42 -2.82 -1.96
N HIS A 174 4.06 -1.76 -2.67
CA HIS A 174 3.51 -0.56 -2.08
C HIS A 174 2.02 -0.44 -2.36
N ILE A 175 1.30 0.10 -1.39
CA ILE A 175 -0.14 0.36 -1.47
C ILE A 175 -0.41 1.86 -1.27
N TYR A 176 -1.37 2.40 -2.03
CA TYR A 176 -1.77 3.80 -1.94
C TYR A 176 -2.77 4.02 -0.79
N LEU A 177 -2.57 5.08 -0.01
CA LEU A 177 -3.41 5.40 1.15
C LEU A 177 -4.26 6.65 0.90
N LYS A 178 -5.58 6.47 0.87
CA LYS A 178 -6.57 7.55 0.94
C LYS A 178 -7.24 7.53 2.32
N PRO A 179 -6.88 8.43 3.24
CA PRO A 179 -7.17 8.28 4.67
C PRO A 179 -8.63 7.98 5.04
N THR A 180 -9.58 8.77 4.54
CA THR A 180 -11.00 8.60 4.87
C THR A 180 -11.51 7.24 4.43
N VAL A 181 -11.30 6.91 3.16
CA VAL A 181 -11.75 5.65 2.54
C VAL A 181 -11.14 4.44 3.22
N THR A 182 -9.83 4.45 3.45
CA THR A 182 -9.15 3.33 4.10
C THR A 182 -9.60 3.14 5.55
N ARG A 183 -9.89 4.22 6.29
CA ARG A 183 -10.43 4.12 7.66
C ARG A 183 -11.84 3.52 7.67
N THR A 184 -12.70 3.94 6.75
CA THR A 184 -14.06 3.37 6.60
C THR A 184 -13.96 1.89 6.26
N ALA A 185 -13.18 1.53 5.25
CA ALA A 185 -12.95 0.16 4.84
C ALA A 185 -12.41 -0.72 5.98
N ALA A 186 -11.41 -0.24 6.73
CA ALA A 186 -10.85 -0.99 7.86
C ALA A 186 -11.89 -1.22 8.98
N LYS A 187 -12.72 -0.21 9.26
CA LYS A 187 -13.82 -0.32 10.23
C LYS A 187 -14.84 -1.35 9.78
N GLU A 188 -15.30 -1.30 8.53
CA GLU A 188 -16.23 -2.27 7.97
C GLU A 188 -15.68 -3.69 7.97
N TYR A 189 -14.39 -3.83 7.66
CA TYR A 189 -13.70 -5.13 7.65
C TYR A 189 -13.47 -5.70 9.06
N GLY A 190 -13.50 -4.85 10.10
CA GLY A 190 -13.16 -5.22 11.47
C GLY A 190 -11.65 -5.26 11.75
N PHE A 191 -10.85 -4.52 10.98
CA PHE A 191 -9.40 -4.42 11.16
C PHE A 191 -9.03 -3.18 12.00
N GLU A 192 -8.17 -3.36 13.01
CA GLU A 192 -7.69 -2.26 13.86
C GLU A 192 -6.61 -1.43 13.15
N PHE A 193 -7.04 -0.51 12.27
CA PHE A 193 -6.12 0.34 11.52
C PHE A 193 -5.52 1.45 12.38
N GLN A 194 -4.24 1.30 12.74
CA GLN A 194 -3.40 2.26 13.48
C GLN A 194 -3.12 3.56 12.71
N TYR A 195 -4.15 4.38 12.49
CA TYR A 195 -4.06 5.61 11.71
C TYR A 195 -3.57 6.81 12.52
N GLN A 196 -2.58 7.51 11.97
CA GLN A 196 -2.17 8.86 12.39
C GLN A 196 -2.25 9.81 11.19
N SER A 197 -2.62 11.07 11.44
CA SER A 197 -2.78 12.06 10.35
C SER A 197 -1.45 12.49 9.73
N ARG A 198 -0.38 12.55 10.52
CA ARG A 198 0.98 12.77 10.03
C ARG A 198 1.53 11.45 9.49
N PRO A 199 2.08 11.42 8.25
CA PRO A 199 2.75 10.25 7.72
C PRO A 199 3.84 9.69 8.64
N SER A 200 3.82 8.37 8.81
CA SER A 200 4.79 7.62 9.62
C SER A 200 4.86 6.15 9.17
N TRP A 201 5.97 5.47 9.45
CA TRP A 201 6.10 4.05 9.14
C TRP A 201 5.08 3.19 9.89
N ALA A 202 4.74 3.54 11.15
CA ALA A 202 3.80 2.75 11.94
C ALA A 202 2.42 2.63 11.27
N THR A 203 1.86 3.74 10.77
CA THR A 203 0.59 3.72 10.04
C THR A 203 0.73 3.07 8.67
N TYR A 204 1.84 3.30 7.95
CA TYR A 204 2.04 2.68 6.66
C TYR A 204 2.19 1.16 6.75
N LYS A 205 2.90 0.66 7.75
CA LYS A 205 3.00 -0.77 8.04
C LYS A 205 1.63 -1.36 8.39
N SER A 206 0.85 -0.68 9.22
CA SER A 206 -0.53 -1.09 9.54
C SER A 206 -1.41 -1.22 8.30
N LEU A 207 -1.26 -0.32 7.33
CA LEU A 207 -1.94 -0.43 6.03
C LEU A 207 -1.44 -1.63 5.20
N LEU A 208 -0.14 -1.88 5.16
CA LEU A 208 0.41 -3.06 4.48
C LEU A 208 -0.09 -4.36 5.12
N ASP A 209 -0.15 -4.40 6.45
CA ASP A 209 -0.71 -5.52 7.20
C ASP A 209 -2.20 -5.72 6.86
N PHE A 210 -2.99 -4.64 6.79
CA PHE A 210 -4.39 -4.71 6.35
C PHE A 210 -4.51 -5.27 4.93
N GLY A 211 -3.69 -4.78 4.00
CA GLY A 211 -3.66 -5.28 2.63
C GLY A 211 -3.29 -6.77 2.53
N MET A 212 -2.38 -7.26 3.39
CA MET A 212 -2.06 -8.69 3.48
C MET A 212 -3.24 -9.53 3.97
N VAL A 213 -4.00 -9.03 4.96
CA VAL A 213 -5.23 -9.69 5.43
C VAL A 213 -6.26 -9.78 4.30
N CYS A 214 -6.53 -8.67 3.60
CA CYS A 214 -7.45 -8.66 2.46
C CYS A 214 -7.00 -9.64 1.37
N ARG A 215 -5.70 -9.63 1.00
CA ARG A 215 -5.16 -10.55 -0.02
C ARG A 215 -5.36 -12.02 0.36
N ARG A 216 -5.11 -12.38 1.62
CA ARG A 216 -5.34 -13.73 2.13
C ARG A 216 -6.81 -14.12 2.01
N ASP A 217 -7.70 -13.24 2.45
CA ASP A 217 -9.13 -13.51 2.55
C ASP A 217 -9.84 -13.53 1.18
N LEU A 218 -9.23 -12.92 0.16
CA LEU A 218 -9.69 -12.85 -1.23
C LEU A 218 -8.88 -13.75 -2.19
N ARG A 219 -8.10 -14.70 -1.66
CA ARG A 219 -7.21 -15.56 -2.48
C ARG A 219 -7.96 -16.30 -3.59
N ASP A 220 -9.22 -16.67 -3.36
CA ASP A 220 -10.09 -17.31 -4.34
C ASP A 220 -10.39 -16.43 -5.56
N LEU A 221 -10.39 -15.10 -5.39
CA LEU A 221 -10.58 -14.12 -6.47
C LEU A 221 -9.27 -13.81 -7.22
N GLN A 222 -8.14 -14.35 -6.78
CA GLN A 222 -6.82 -14.21 -7.43
C GLN A 222 -6.36 -12.75 -7.66
N PRO A 223 -6.31 -11.90 -6.61
CA PRO A 223 -5.73 -10.56 -6.74
C PRO A 223 -4.27 -10.63 -7.20
N ARG A 224 -3.89 -9.80 -8.17
CA ARG A 224 -2.57 -9.79 -8.82
C ARG A 224 -1.51 -9.08 -7.99
N ASP A 225 -1.85 -7.92 -7.44
CA ASP A 225 -0.90 -6.98 -6.83
C ASP A 225 -1.61 -6.06 -5.82
N GLN A 226 -0.97 -4.97 -5.38
CA GLN A 226 -1.60 -3.99 -4.49
C GLN A 226 -2.60 -3.09 -5.22
N ILE A 227 -2.63 -3.04 -6.56
CA ILE A 227 -3.69 -2.32 -7.28
C ILE A 227 -5.03 -2.99 -7.02
N ASP A 228 -5.08 -4.33 -7.10
CA ASP A 228 -6.29 -5.08 -6.79
C ASP A 228 -6.73 -4.91 -5.33
N ILE A 229 -5.78 -4.97 -4.39
CA ILE A 229 -6.09 -4.80 -2.96
C ILE A 229 -6.50 -3.37 -2.62
N GLN A 230 -5.84 -2.36 -3.19
CA GLN A 230 -6.19 -0.97 -2.98
C GLN A 230 -7.56 -0.64 -3.56
N SER A 231 -7.90 -1.19 -4.73
CA SER A 231 -9.20 -0.97 -5.37
C SER A 231 -10.32 -1.69 -4.60
N PHE A 232 -10.06 -2.87 -4.04
CA PHE A 232 -10.98 -3.51 -3.09
C PHE A 232 -11.24 -2.59 -1.88
N ILE A 233 -10.19 -2.08 -1.23
CA ILE A 233 -10.32 -1.13 -0.11
C ILE A 233 -11.08 0.14 -0.52
N TRP A 234 -10.86 0.61 -1.75
CA TRP A 234 -11.54 1.77 -2.32
C TRP A 234 -13.06 1.55 -2.39
N VAL A 235 -13.51 0.43 -2.97
CA VAL A 235 -14.93 0.08 -3.10
C VAL A 235 -15.62 -0.05 -1.74
N LEU A 236 -14.91 -0.52 -0.72
CA LEU A 236 -15.49 -0.61 0.62
C LEU A 236 -15.77 0.76 1.23
N GLY A 237 -14.80 1.67 1.18
CA GLY A 237 -14.87 2.92 1.94
C GLY A 237 -15.21 4.18 1.16
N SER A 238 -15.39 4.11 -0.16
CA SER A 238 -15.71 5.25 -1.01
C SER A 238 -17.22 5.41 -1.18
N ASP A 239 -17.68 6.65 -1.11
CA ASP A 239 -19.09 7.03 -1.32
C ASP A 239 -19.53 6.82 -2.79
N GLU A 240 -18.57 6.63 -3.71
CA GLU A 240 -18.84 6.25 -5.11
C GLU A 240 -19.48 4.86 -5.25
N TYR A 241 -19.39 4.04 -4.20
CA TYR A 241 -19.92 2.67 -4.13
C TYR A 241 -20.87 2.51 -2.94
N GLU A 242 -21.79 3.47 -2.79
CA GLU A 242 -22.91 3.41 -1.83
C GLU A 242 -24.03 2.46 -2.30
N GLU A 243 -24.78 1.91 -1.34
CA GLU A 243 -25.86 0.95 -1.57
C GLU A 243 -27.18 1.55 -2.03
#